data_AF-A0A8H9QWP4-F1
#
_entry.id   AF-A0A8H9QWP4-F1
#
_cell.length_a   1.000
_cell.length_b   1.000
_cell.length_c   1.000
_cell.angle_alpha   90.00
_cell.angle_beta   90.00
_cell.angle_gamma   90.00
#
_symmetry.space_group_name_H-M   'P 1'
#
loop_
_entity.id
_entity.type
_entity.pdbx_description
1 polymer ?
#
loop_
_entity_poly.entity_id
_entity_poly.type
_entity_poly.pdbx_seq_one_letter_code
_entity_poly.pdbx_strand_id
1 'polypeptide(L)'
;MENIIKFVPEQLLILVAALYIIGYFLKKTPKVLNWTIPWLLMFLGIGFSISIMGLNANSILQGIICSFSAVATNQFIKQTINK
;
A
#
# COMPACT_ATOMS: atom_id res chain seq x y z
N MET A 1 8.73 -27.87 3.41
CA MET A 1 7.52 -27.19 2.89
C MET A 1 7.07 -26.18 3.95
N GLU A 2 7.97 -25.26 4.29
CA GLU A 2 7.87 -24.33 5.42
C GLU A 2 8.50 -23.01 4.94
N ASN A 3 7.91 -21.87 5.29
CA ASN A 3 8.36 -20.48 5.02
C ASN A 3 7.66 -19.65 3.92
N ILE A 4 6.48 -20.03 3.42
CA ILE A 4 5.63 -19.04 2.70
C ILE A 4 4.65 -18.31 3.63
N ILE A 5 4.26 -18.93 4.75
CA ILE A 5 3.32 -18.34 5.72
C ILE A 5 4.02 -17.27 6.58
N LYS A 6 5.36 -17.30 6.70
CA LYS A 6 6.16 -16.25 7.34
C LYS A 6 6.46 -15.03 6.45
N PHE A 7 6.01 -15.03 5.20
CA PHE A 7 6.32 -13.94 4.27
C PHE A 7 5.36 -12.75 4.37
N VAL A 8 4.23 -12.91 5.07
CA VAL A 8 3.31 -11.84 5.43
C VAL A 8 3.29 -11.72 6.96
N PRO A 9 4.28 -11.05 7.57
CA PRO A 9 4.22 -10.70 8.98
C PRO A 9 2.92 -9.92 9.29
N GLU A 10 2.37 -10.04 10.49
CA GLU A 10 1.22 -9.22 10.95
C GLU A 10 1.46 -7.71 10.72
N GLN A 11 2.73 -7.31 10.81
CA GLN A 11 3.18 -5.95 10.53
C GLN A 11 2.83 -5.48 9.11
N LEU A 12 2.78 -6.39 8.12
CA LEU A 12 2.39 -6.07 6.75
C LEU A 12 0.89 -5.77 6.63
N LEU A 13 0.04 -6.49 7.36
CA LEU A 13 -1.40 -6.22 7.38
C LEU A 13 -1.68 -4.85 8.01
N ILE A 14 -0.98 -4.51 9.09
CA ILE A 14 -1.01 -3.16 9.69
C ILE A 14 -0.57 -2.11 8.66
N LEU A 15 0.48 -2.39 7.89
CA LEU A 15 0.99 -1.47 6.89
C LEU A 15 -0.02 -1.24 5.76
N VAL A 16 -0.67 -2.30 5.26
CA VAL A 16 -1.72 -2.19 4.23
C VAL A 16 -2.88 -1.34 4.76
N ALA A 17 -3.34 -1.61 5.98
CA ALA A 17 -4.43 -0.86 6.60
C ALA A 17 -4.07 0.63 6.76
N ALA A 18 -2.86 0.94 7.22
CA ALA A 18 -2.36 2.31 7.35
C ALA A 18 -2.28 3.02 5.99
N LEU A 19 -1.72 2.37 4.96
CA LEU A 19 -1.66 2.93 3.60
C LEU A 19 -3.06 3.17 3.02
N TYR A 20 -4.00 2.28 3.29
CA TYR A 20 -5.37 2.42 2.84
C TYR A 20 -6.07 3.63 3.47
N ILE A 21 -5.91 3.82 4.79
CA ILE A 21 -6.44 4.99 5.49
C ILE A 21 -5.83 6.28 4.92
N ILE A 22 -4.51 6.32 4.73
CA ILE A 22 -3.81 7.46 4.12
C ILE A 22 -4.35 7.72 2.71
N GLY A 23 -4.47 6.69 1.88
CA GLY A 23 -5.02 6.82 0.52
C GLY A 23 -6.46 7.30 0.48
N TYR A 24 -7.29 6.88 1.43
CA TYR A 24 -8.65 7.35 1.59
C TYR A 24 -8.70 8.85 1.96
N PHE A 25 -7.86 9.29 2.91
CA PHE A 25 -7.72 10.71 3.27
C PHE A 25 -7.25 11.56 2.10
N LEU A 26 -6.24 11.08 1.36
CA LEU A 26 -5.76 11.76 0.15
C LEU A 26 -6.85 11.91 -0.88
N LYS A 27 -7.68 10.87 -1.08
CA LYS A 27 -8.79 10.90 -2.04
C LYS A 27 -9.91 11.87 -1.62
N LYS A 28 -10.16 12.01 -0.32
CA LYS A 28 -11.10 13.01 0.23
C LYS A 28 -10.58 14.45 0.12
N THR A 29 -9.30 14.64 -0.14
CA THR A 29 -8.70 15.97 -0.24
C THR A 29 -8.94 16.54 -1.64
N PRO A 30 -9.70 17.64 -1.79
CA PRO A 30 -10.14 18.15 -3.09
C PRO A 30 -8.99 18.65 -4.00
N LYS A 31 -7.79 18.87 -3.44
CA LYS A 31 -6.59 19.30 -4.18
C LYS A 31 -5.74 18.16 -4.75
N VAL A 32 -6.03 16.89 -4.43
CA VAL A 32 -5.17 15.77 -4.85
C VAL A 32 -5.74 15.11 -6.11
N LEU A 33 -4.98 15.15 -7.20
CA LEU A 33 -5.35 14.47 -8.43
C LEU A 33 -5.33 12.95 -8.22
N ASN A 34 -6.34 12.30 -8.80
CA ASN A 34 -6.55 10.87 -8.73
C ASN A 34 -5.38 10.01 -9.25
N TRP A 35 -4.55 10.54 -10.17
CA TRP A 35 -3.37 9.83 -10.67
C TRP A 35 -2.21 9.86 -9.67
N THR A 36 -2.14 10.88 -8.82
CA THR A 36 -1.01 11.14 -7.91
C THR A 36 -1.08 10.24 -6.68
N ILE A 37 -2.28 9.77 -6.32
CA ILE A 37 -2.53 8.89 -5.18
C ILE A 37 -1.72 7.59 -5.26
N PRO A 38 -1.72 6.82 -6.38
CA PRO A 38 -0.87 5.64 -6.55
C PRO A 38 0.62 5.88 -6.30
N TRP A 39 1.17 6.95 -6.88
CA TRP A 39 2.58 7.27 -6.73
C TRP A 39 2.93 7.64 -5.29
N LEU A 40 2.09 8.44 -4.62
CA LEU A 40 2.35 8.81 -3.23
C LEU A 40 2.29 7.58 -2.30
N LEU A 41 1.29 6.71 -2.49
CA LEU A 41 1.18 5.47 -1.71
C LEU A 41 2.37 4.54 -1.95
N MET A 42 2.86 4.45 -3.19
CA MET A 42 4.02 3.62 -3.51
C MET A 42 5.28 4.08 -2.78
N PHE A 43 5.58 5.39 -2.77
CA PHE A 43 6.70 5.93 -2.01
C PHE A 43 6.52 5.71 -0.50
N LEU A 44 5.31 5.94 0.02
CA LEU A 44 5.00 5.74 1.43
C LEU A 44 5.12 4.27 1.84
N GLY A 45 4.61 3.32 1.05
CA GLY A 45 4.67 1.90 1.41
C GLY A 45 6.07 1.32 1.36
N ILE A 46 6.90 1.75 0.41
CA ILE A 46 8.32 1.39 0.39
C ILE A 46 9.03 2.01 1.60
N GLY A 47 8.83 3.31 1.87
CA GLY A 47 9.46 4.01 2.99
C GLY A 47 9.09 3.43 4.35
N PHE A 48 7.81 3.17 4.59
CA PHE A 48 7.33 2.54 5.83
C PHE A 48 7.80 1.10 5.96
N SER A 49 7.81 0.31 4.88
CA SER A 49 8.28 -1.07 4.98
C SER A 49 9.77 -1.16 5.32
N ILE A 50 10.60 -0.29 4.74
CA ILE A 50 12.02 -0.14 5.10
C ILE A 50 12.17 0.35 6.55
N SER A 51 11.32 1.27 7.01
CA SER A 51 11.37 1.78 8.38
C SER A 51 10.99 0.74 9.44
N ILE A 52 10.12 -0.23 9.12
CA ILE A 52 9.65 -1.25 10.06
C ILE A 52 10.59 -2.45 10.10
N MET A 53 11.07 -2.92 8.94
CA MET A 53 11.85 -4.17 8.82
C MET A 53 13.33 -3.95 8.51
N GLY A 54 13.76 -2.71 8.32
CA GLY A 54 15.12 -2.34 7.94
C GLY A 54 15.36 -2.39 6.42
N LEU A 55 16.59 -2.05 6.02
CA LEU A 55 17.06 -2.11 4.64
C LEU A 55 17.31 -3.58 4.23
N ASN A 56 16.24 -4.25 3.82
CA ASN A 56 16.28 -5.63 3.32
C ASN A 56 15.51 -5.74 1.98
N ALA A 57 15.96 -6.63 1.09
CA ALA A 57 15.28 -6.90 -0.18
C ALA A 57 13.81 -7.34 0.03
N ASN A 58 13.54 -8.10 1.08
CA ASN A 58 12.18 -8.53 1.43
C ASN A 58 11.29 -7.34 1.80
N SER A 59 11.82 -6.35 2.54
CA SER A 59 11.08 -5.16 2.95
C SER A 59 10.71 -4.28 1.76
N ILE A 60 11.62 -4.11 0.81
CA ILE A 60 11.31 -3.37 -0.42
C ILE A 60 10.19 -4.07 -1.19
N LEU A 61 10.30 -5.39 -1.36
CA LEU A 61 9.31 -6.19 -2.08
C LEU A 61 7.92 -6.16 -1.41
N GLN A 62 7.91 -6.27 -0.09
CA GLN A 62 6.71 -6.19 0.73
C GLN A 62 6.07 -4.81 0.68
N GLY A 63 6.85 -3.73 0.72
CA GLY A 63 6.37 -2.36 0.55
C GLY A 63 5.69 -2.14 -0.80
N ILE A 64 6.24 -2.72 -1.88
CA ILE A 64 5.63 -2.66 -3.22
C ILE A 64 4.29 -3.41 -3.25
N ILE A 65 4.25 -4.65 -2.76
CA ILE A 65 3.02 -5.47 -2.75
C ILE A 65 1.93 -4.80 -1.90
N CYS A 66 2.30 -4.27 -0.74
CA CYS A 66 1.42 -3.57 0.18
C CYS A 66 0.82 -2.29 -0.46
N SER A 67 1.66 -1.50 -1.12
CA SER A 67 1.23 -0.33 -1.88
C SER A 67 0.30 -0.70 -3.03
N PHE A 68 0.63 -1.78 -3.76
CA PHE A 68 -0.17 -2.26 -4.87
C PHE A 68 -1.56 -2.71 -4.42
N SER A 69 -1.66 -3.47 -3.32
CA SER A 69 -2.93 -3.87 -2.71
C SER A 69 -3.80 -2.67 -2.33
N ALA A 70 -3.23 -1.65 -1.68
CA ALA A 70 -3.95 -0.44 -1.31
C ALA A 70 -4.44 0.36 -2.53
N VAL A 71 -3.64 0.44 -3.61
CA VAL A 71 -4.00 1.12 -4.85
C VAL A 71 -5.03 0.33 -5.66
N ALA A 72 -4.92 -1.00 -5.70
CA ALA A 72 -5.84 -1.88 -6.39
C ALA A 72 -7.27 -1.71 -5.85
N THR A 73 -7.45 -1.62 -4.53
CA THR A 73 -8.76 -1.32 -3.93
C THR A 73 -9.37 -0.03 -4.47
N ASN A 74 -8.56 1.02 -4.65
CA ASN A 74 -9.04 2.28 -5.24
C ASN A 74 -9.42 2.12 -6.73
N GLN A 75 -8.70 1.32 -7.50
CA GLN A 75 -9.03 1.02 -8.90
C GLN A 75 -10.29 0.16 -9.02
N PHE A 76 -10.47 -0.83 -8.14
CA PHE A 76 -11.70 -1.63 -8.07
C PHE A 76 -12.92 -0.77 -7.74
N ILE A 77 -12.81 0.11 -6.73
CA ILE A 77 -13.89 1.05 -6.39
C ILE A 77 -14.24 1.95 -7.59
N LYS A 78 -13.25 2.47 -8.31
CA LYS A 78 -13.51 3.27 -9.53
C LYS A 78 -14.17 2.44 -10.63
N GLN A 79 -13.73 1.21 -10.86
CA GLN A 79 -14.34 0.33 -11.86
C GLN A 79 -15.77 -0.06 -11.50
N THR A 80 -16.11 -0.19 -10.22
CA THR A 80 -17.46 -0.51 -9.77
C THR A 80 -18.41 0.69 -9.87
N ILE A 81 -17.93 1.92 -9.63
CA ILE A 81 -18.76 3.12 -9.64
C ILE A 81 -18.93 3.70 -11.05
N ASN A 82 -17.95 3.52 -11.96
CA ASN A 82 -18.01 4.02 -13.35
C ASN A 82 -18.66 3.04 -14.34
N LYS A 83 -19.55 2.17 -13.87
CA LYS A 83 -20.34 1.25 -14.71
C LYS A 83 -21.81 1.61 -14.60
#